data_AF-A0A7S2EVD3-F1
#
_entry.id   AF-A0A7S2EVD3-F1
#
_cell.length_a   1.000
_cell.length_b   1.000
_cell.length_c   1.000
_cell.angle_alpha   90.00
_cell.angle_beta   90.00
_cell.angle_gamma   90.00
#
_symmetry.space_group_name_H-M   'P 1'
#
loop_
_entity.id
_entity.type
_entity.pdbx_description
1 polymer ?
#
loop_
_entity_poly.entity_id
_entity_poly.type
_entity_poly.pdbx_seq_one_letter_code
_entity_poly.pdbx_strand_id
1 'polypeptide(L)'
;QEGKEDEANAIDIRAAVPHNPCINAGAIMCASLIKPGAPIDERFDLVMDTWKKLCGTTPRSKSLRPPTFATSTYLSERSTGDRNVCLSYMMKEEGAFLDGTNIMDVLDSYFMFCSIELTVQTLSVVAATFANGGTCPVTG
;
A
#
# COMPACT_ATOMS: atom_id res chain seq x y z
N GLN A 1 -1.29 -22.27 -15.40
CA GLN A 1 -1.84 -21.31 -14.42
C GLN A 1 -1.01 -21.25 -13.15
N GLU A 2 -0.20 -22.28 -12.82
CA GLU A 2 0.77 -22.27 -11.69
C GLU A 2 1.91 -21.25 -11.81
N GLY A 3 2.47 -21.00 -13.00
CA GLY A 3 3.69 -20.18 -13.13
C GLY A 3 3.57 -18.68 -12.82
N LYS A 4 2.36 -18.13 -12.64
CA LYS A 4 2.19 -16.72 -12.24
C LYS A 4 2.18 -16.51 -10.73
N GLU A 5 1.91 -17.57 -9.95
CA GLU A 5 1.82 -17.46 -8.50
C GLU A 5 3.19 -17.55 -7.81
N ASP A 6 4.13 -18.26 -8.43
CA ASP A 6 5.51 -18.36 -7.93
C ASP A 6 6.29 -17.05 -8.10
N GLU A 7 6.07 -16.31 -9.20
CA GLU A 7 6.66 -14.98 -9.40
C GLU A 7 6.15 -13.95 -8.38
N ALA A 8 4.87 -14.06 -7.96
CA ALA A 8 4.28 -13.14 -7.00
C ALA A 8 4.84 -13.28 -5.58
N ASN A 9 5.50 -14.40 -5.28
CA ASN A 9 6.01 -14.77 -3.96
C ASN A 9 7.53 -14.90 -3.89
N ALA A 10 8.25 -14.72 -5.00
CA ALA A 10 9.67 -15.01 -5.04
C ALA A 10 10.48 -14.01 -4.17
N ILE A 11 11.38 -14.55 -3.36
CA ILE A 11 12.36 -13.82 -2.53
C ILE A 11 13.73 -14.17 -3.11
N ASP A 12 14.51 -13.18 -3.52
CA ASP A 12 15.89 -13.40 -3.97
C ASP A 12 16.76 -13.74 -2.76
N ILE A 13 17.35 -14.93 -2.76
CA ILE A 13 18.08 -15.53 -1.64
C ILE A 13 19.45 -14.84 -1.37
N ARG A 14 19.74 -13.70 -2.02
CA ARG A 14 21.01 -12.95 -1.87
C ARG A 14 20.88 -11.57 -1.24
N ALA A 15 19.65 -11.10 -1.04
CA ALA A 15 19.33 -9.99 -0.15
C ALA A 15 17.87 -10.21 0.25
N ALA A 16 17.53 -10.17 1.54
CA ALA A 16 16.17 -10.36 2.07
C ALA A 16 15.21 -9.24 1.64
N VAL A 17 15.14 -8.99 0.34
CA VAL A 17 14.49 -7.87 -0.33
C VAL A 17 13.61 -8.51 -1.41
N PRO A 18 12.28 -8.28 -1.35
CA PRO A 18 11.37 -8.72 -2.40
C PRO A 18 11.80 -8.17 -3.76
N HIS A 19 11.52 -8.92 -4.83
CA HIS A 19 11.98 -8.55 -6.18
C HIS A 19 11.59 -7.16 -6.65
N ASN A 20 10.40 -6.66 -6.28
CA ASN A 20 9.90 -5.34 -6.65
C ASN A 20 8.71 -4.92 -5.76
N PRO A 21 8.36 -3.62 -5.69
CA PRO A 21 7.25 -3.14 -4.86
C PRO A 21 5.84 -3.49 -5.38
N CYS A 22 5.72 -4.04 -6.60
CA CYS A 22 4.43 -4.34 -7.23
C CYS A 22 3.93 -5.77 -6.95
N ILE A 23 4.71 -6.60 -6.24
CA ILE A 23 4.27 -7.89 -5.69
C ILE A 23 3.91 -7.76 -4.20
N ASN A 24 3.13 -8.69 -3.66
CA ASN A 24 2.65 -8.63 -2.27
C ASN A 24 3.80 -8.46 -1.26
N ALA A 25 4.87 -9.25 -1.40
CA ALA A 25 6.04 -9.18 -0.54
C ALA A 25 6.65 -7.76 -0.54
N GLY A 26 6.80 -7.16 -1.73
CA GLY A 26 7.34 -5.81 -1.88
C GLY A 26 6.41 -4.73 -1.33
N ALA A 27 5.11 -4.88 -1.52
CA ALA A 27 4.11 -3.96 -0.97
C ALA A 27 4.07 -4.02 0.57
N ILE A 28 4.15 -5.22 1.17
CA ILE A 28 4.28 -5.41 2.61
C ILE A 28 5.56 -4.77 3.14
N MET A 29 6.69 -4.95 2.44
CA MET A 29 7.95 -4.28 2.78
C MET A 29 7.80 -2.75 2.72
N CYS A 30 7.19 -2.21 1.65
CA CYS A 30 6.93 -0.77 1.54
C CYS A 30 6.07 -0.25 2.68
N ALA A 31 5.03 -0.98 3.08
CA ALA A 31 4.18 -0.62 4.22
C ALA A 31 4.98 -0.54 5.52
N SER A 32 5.97 -1.41 5.72
CA SER A 32 6.84 -1.39 6.91
C SER A 32 7.74 -0.16 7.00
N LEU A 33 8.01 0.50 5.88
CA LEU A 33 8.88 1.68 5.79
C LEU A 33 8.13 3.00 6.03
N ILE A 34 6.79 2.98 6.05
CA ILE A 34 5.97 4.18 6.25
C ILE A 34 5.89 4.51 7.75
N LYS A 35 6.53 5.61 8.16
CA LYS A 35 6.68 6.05 9.55
C LYS A 35 6.93 4.88 10.53
N PRO A 36 8.09 4.20 10.45
CA PRO A 36 8.39 3.07 11.32
C PRO A 36 8.28 3.44 12.80
N GLY A 37 7.58 2.61 13.58
CA GLY A 37 7.38 2.83 15.02
C GLY A 37 6.25 3.81 15.39
N ALA A 38 5.69 4.55 14.43
CA ALA A 38 4.52 5.40 14.68
C ALA A 38 3.23 4.57 14.84
N PRO A 39 2.21 5.08 15.53
CA PRO A 39 0.86 4.50 15.54
C PRO A 39 0.27 4.29 14.13
N ILE A 40 -0.59 3.27 13.97
CA ILE A 40 -1.14 2.87 12.66
C ILE A 40 -1.99 3.97 12.03
N ASP A 41 -2.79 4.68 12.83
CA ASP A 41 -3.59 5.83 12.40
C ASP A 41 -2.72 6.95 11.81
N GLU A 42 -1.59 7.27 12.47
CA GLU A 42 -0.66 8.27 11.94
C GLU A 42 0.02 7.87 10.61
N ARG A 43 0.21 6.56 10.39
CA ARG A 43 0.70 6.02 9.11
C ARG A 43 -0.37 6.13 8.04
N PHE A 44 -1.60 5.75 8.39
CA PHE A 44 -2.74 5.82 7.50
C PHE A 44 -3.06 7.25 7.08
N ASP A 45 -3.04 8.21 8.01
CA ASP A 45 -3.26 9.62 7.71
C ASP A 45 -2.23 10.16 6.73
N LEU A 46 -0.95 9.81 6.89
CA LEU A 46 0.10 10.20 5.93
C LEU A 46 -0.19 9.66 4.52
N VAL A 47 -0.56 8.38 4.41
CA VAL A 47 -0.88 7.75 3.12
C VAL A 47 -2.13 8.37 2.50
N MET A 48 -3.19 8.54 3.29
CA MET A 48 -4.45 9.12 2.85
C MET A 48 -4.27 10.59 2.42
N ASP A 49 -3.46 11.37 3.13
CA ASP A 49 -3.13 12.75 2.73
C ASP A 49 -2.29 12.81 1.46
N THR A 50 -1.40 11.83 1.27
CA THR A 50 -0.66 11.69 0.00
C THR A 50 -1.62 11.40 -1.14
N TRP A 51 -2.57 10.46 -0.96
CA TRP A 51 -3.61 10.18 -1.94
C TRP A 51 -4.47 11.41 -2.26
N LYS A 52 -4.91 12.17 -1.24
CA LYS A 52 -5.69 13.41 -1.45
C LYS A 52 -4.96 14.40 -2.35
N LYS A 53 -3.64 14.58 -2.17
CA LYS A 53 -2.81 15.45 -3.01
C LYS A 53 -2.73 14.94 -4.45
N LEU A 54 -2.49 13.64 -4.63
CA LEU A 54 -2.41 13.01 -5.97
C LEU A 54 -3.74 13.10 -6.73
N CYS A 55 -4.86 13.02 -6.01
CA CYS A 55 -6.21 13.05 -6.57
C CYS A 55 -6.66 14.44 -7.03
N GLY A 56 -6.00 15.52 -6.61
CA GLY A 56 -6.39 16.89 -6.96
C GLY A 56 -7.79 17.28 -6.48
N THR A 57 -8.32 16.58 -5.47
CA THR A 57 -9.67 16.81 -4.97
C THR A 57 -9.67 18.04 -4.08
N THR A 58 -10.36 19.09 -4.51
CA THR A 58 -10.53 20.34 -3.75
C THR A 58 -12.02 20.55 -3.45
N PRO A 59 -12.39 21.39 -2.47
CA PRO A 59 -13.79 21.74 -2.21
C PRO A 59 -14.55 22.32 -3.43
N ARG A 60 -13.82 22.78 -4.46
CA ARG A 60 -14.38 23.30 -5.71
C ARG A 60 -14.54 22.25 -6.80
N SER A 61 -13.95 21.06 -6.62
CA SER A 61 -14.01 19.98 -7.60
C SER A 61 -15.38 19.30 -7.56
N LYS A 62 -16.20 19.51 -8.60
CA LYS A 62 -17.56 18.94 -8.67
C LYS A 62 -17.59 17.52 -9.24
N SER A 63 -16.60 17.17 -10.07
CA SER A 63 -16.52 15.88 -10.74
C SER A 63 -15.58 14.88 -10.05
N LEU A 64 -14.64 15.35 -9.23
CA LEU A 64 -13.69 14.47 -8.54
C LEU A 64 -14.19 14.14 -7.14
N ARG A 65 -14.19 12.86 -6.79
CA ARG A 65 -14.46 12.41 -5.40
C ARG A 65 -13.14 12.18 -4.66
N PRO A 66 -13.04 12.57 -3.38
CA PRO A 66 -11.86 12.30 -2.56
C PRO A 66 -11.64 10.79 -2.39
N PRO A 67 -10.40 10.35 -2.10
CA PRO A 67 -10.16 8.98 -1.67
C PRO A 67 -10.98 8.67 -0.43
N THR A 68 -11.53 7.47 -0.37
CA THR A 68 -12.29 6.95 0.76
C THR A 68 -11.68 5.65 1.28
N PHE A 69 -12.17 5.16 2.41
CA PHE A 69 -11.72 3.92 3.02
C PHE A 69 -12.86 2.90 3.08
N ALA A 70 -12.63 1.71 2.54
CA ALA A 70 -13.61 0.62 2.55
C ALA A 70 -13.41 -0.30 3.74
N THR A 71 -14.04 0.04 4.88
CA THR A 71 -13.93 -0.77 6.11
C THR A 71 -14.35 -2.22 5.90
N SER A 72 -15.37 -2.50 5.08
CA SER A 72 -15.81 -3.87 4.79
C SER A 72 -14.74 -4.67 4.05
N THR A 73 -14.05 -4.06 3.09
CA THR A 73 -12.95 -4.67 2.35
C THR A 73 -11.78 -4.94 3.27
N TYR A 74 -11.40 -3.96 4.10
CA TYR A 74 -10.34 -4.12 5.10
C TYR A 74 -10.60 -5.29 6.04
N LEU A 75 -11.79 -5.38 6.63
CA LEU A 75 -12.14 -6.47 7.54
C LEU A 75 -12.15 -7.84 6.82
N SER A 76 -12.63 -7.87 5.58
CA SER A 76 -12.61 -9.06 4.74
C SER A 76 -11.18 -9.51 4.42
N GLU A 77 -10.33 -8.61 3.94
CA GLU A 77 -8.92 -8.91 3.60
C GLU A 77 -8.13 -9.34 4.82
N ARG A 78 -8.29 -8.63 5.94
CA ARG A 78 -7.63 -8.97 7.21
C ARG A 78 -8.03 -10.35 7.72
N SER A 79 -9.30 -10.71 7.63
CA SER A 79 -9.81 -12.01 8.13
C SER A 79 -9.46 -13.21 7.24
N THR A 80 -9.08 -12.98 5.98
CA THR A 80 -8.78 -14.03 5.00
C THR A 80 -7.33 -13.98 4.49
N GLY A 81 -6.50 -13.14 5.11
CA GLY A 81 -5.15 -12.78 4.66
C GLY A 81 -4.04 -13.78 4.99
N ASP A 82 -4.36 -15.06 5.25
CA ASP A 82 -3.42 -16.07 5.76
C ASP A 82 -2.14 -16.20 4.93
N ARG A 83 -2.23 -16.10 3.60
CA ARG A 83 -1.07 -16.12 2.69
C ARG A 83 -0.11 -14.95 2.97
N ASN A 84 -0.64 -13.75 3.19
CA ASN A 84 0.17 -12.57 3.48
C ASN A 84 0.74 -12.63 4.91
N VAL A 85 0.02 -13.23 5.86
CA VAL A 85 0.54 -13.52 7.20
C VAL A 85 1.75 -14.43 7.12
N CYS A 86 1.61 -15.59 6.46
CA CYS A 86 2.69 -16.57 6.27
C CYS A 86 3.90 -15.92 5.58
N LEU A 87 3.67 -15.24 4.46
CA LEU A 87 4.71 -14.54 3.70
C LEU A 87 5.46 -13.52 4.56
N SER A 88 4.76 -12.74 5.39
CA SER A 88 5.41 -11.76 6.25
C SER A 88 6.28 -12.39 7.34
N TYR A 89 5.90 -13.54 7.88
CA TYR A 89 6.75 -14.27 8.82
C TYR A 89 7.97 -14.89 8.13
N MET A 90 7.82 -15.43 6.90
CA MET A 90 8.96 -15.89 6.09
C MET A 90 9.93 -14.75 5.80
N MET A 91 9.43 -13.59 5.39
CA MET A 91 10.23 -12.38 5.19
C MET A 91 10.97 -11.97 6.47
N LYS A 92 10.33 -12.09 7.65
CA LYS A 92 10.95 -11.78 8.94
C LYS A 92 12.08 -12.74 9.28
N GLU A 93 11.89 -14.04 9.04
CA GLU A 93 12.91 -15.06 9.27
C GLU A 93 14.18 -14.78 8.47
N GLU A 94 14.02 -14.34 7.22
CA GLU A 94 15.12 -13.95 6.33
C GLU A 94 15.74 -12.58 6.69
N GLY A 95 15.19 -11.84 7.66
CA GLY A 95 15.71 -10.54 8.07
C GLY A 95 15.32 -9.38 7.15
N ALA A 96 14.18 -9.46 6.47
CA ALA A 96 13.74 -8.43 5.53
C ALA A 96 13.29 -7.10 6.18
N PHE A 97 12.92 -7.13 7.46
CA PHE A 97 12.39 -5.97 8.17
C PHE A 97 13.43 -5.33 9.09
N LEU A 98 13.23 -4.05 9.42
CA LEU A 98 14.05 -3.36 10.40
C LEU A 98 13.91 -4.02 11.79
N ASP A 99 14.97 -3.92 12.60
CA ASP A 99 14.95 -4.43 13.96
C ASP A 99 13.81 -3.80 14.78
N GLY A 100 13.07 -4.64 15.50
CA GLY A 100 11.93 -4.21 16.30
C GLY A 100 10.63 -4.00 15.52
N THR A 101 10.58 -4.28 14.21
CA THR A 101 9.32 -4.23 13.45
C THR A 101 8.28 -5.24 13.97
N ASN A 102 7.09 -4.75 14.30
CA ASN A 102 5.92 -5.57 14.60
C ASN A 102 5.21 -5.96 13.29
N ILE A 103 5.25 -7.24 12.95
CA ILE A 103 4.70 -7.78 11.70
C ILE A 103 3.18 -7.60 11.62
N MET A 104 2.46 -7.74 12.74
CA MET A 104 1.01 -7.59 12.73
C MET A 104 0.61 -6.14 12.44
N ASP A 105 1.36 -5.16 12.94
CA ASP A 105 1.12 -3.75 12.65
C ASP A 105 1.42 -3.39 11.18
N VAL A 106 2.46 -4.02 10.61
CA VAL A 106 2.77 -3.89 9.17
C VAL A 106 1.65 -4.46 8.32
N LEU A 107 1.16 -5.65 8.66
CA LEU A 107 0.06 -6.30 7.95
C LEU A 107 -1.25 -5.51 8.07
N ASP A 108 -1.59 -5.03 9.27
CA ASP A 108 -2.77 -4.19 9.45
C ASP A 108 -2.67 -2.91 8.59
N SER A 109 -1.49 -2.27 8.56
CA SER A 109 -1.25 -1.12 7.68
C SER A 109 -1.39 -1.48 6.19
N TYR A 110 -0.81 -2.61 5.77
CA TYR A 110 -0.90 -3.12 4.40
C TYR A 110 -2.36 -3.33 3.96
N PHE A 111 -3.17 -4.04 4.77
CA PHE A 111 -4.59 -4.25 4.47
C PHE A 111 -5.38 -2.94 4.45
N MET A 112 -5.04 -1.99 5.33
CA MET A 112 -5.67 -0.66 5.29
C MET A 112 -5.35 0.09 3.99
N PHE A 113 -4.12 0.02 3.50
CA PHE A 113 -3.72 0.70 2.26
C PHE A 113 -4.36 0.06 1.02
N CYS A 114 -4.49 -1.27 0.99
CA CYS A 114 -5.20 -2.00 -0.06
C CYS A 114 -6.70 -1.70 -0.11
N SER A 115 -7.27 -1.23 1.00
CA SER A 115 -8.69 -0.89 1.13
C SER A 115 -9.02 0.59 0.88
N ILE A 116 -8.11 1.35 0.27
CA ILE A 116 -8.37 2.72 -0.19
C ILE A 116 -9.14 2.68 -1.51
N GLU A 117 -10.23 3.43 -1.58
CA GLU A 117 -11.11 3.48 -2.74
C GLU A 117 -11.03 4.81 -3.49
N LEU A 118 -11.11 4.70 -4.81
CA LEU A 118 -11.15 5.83 -5.74
C LEU A 118 -12.19 5.58 -6.81
N THR A 119 -12.72 6.67 -7.37
CA THR A 119 -13.47 6.59 -8.63
C THR A 119 -12.51 6.54 -9.81
N VAL A 120 -12.95 5.99 -10.94
CA VAL A 120 -12.17 5.97 -12.19
C VAL A 120 -11.75 7.38 -12.62
N GLN A 121 -12.63 8.38 -12.44
CA GLN A 121 -12.35 9.78 -12.75
C GLN A 121 -11.26 10.37 -11.86
N THR A 122 -11.27 10.04 -10.56
CA THR A 122 -10.20 10.48 -9.65
C THR A 122 -8.88 9.76 -9.96
N LEU A 123 -8.93 8.46 -10.26
CA LEU A 123 -7.74 7.67 -10.56
C LEU A 123 -7.06 8.11 -11.87
N SER A 124 -7.81 8.59 -12.86
CA SER A 124 -7.21 9.16 -14.08
C SER A 124 -6.40 10.43 -13.80
N VAL A 125 -6.80 11.25 -12.82
CA VAL A 125 -6.01 12.39 -12.36
C VAL A 125 -4.73 11.93 -11.67
N VAL A 126 -4.78 10.88 -10.84
CA VAL A 126 -3.57 10.31 -10.23
C VAL A 126 -2.59 9.83 -11.29
N ALA A 127 -3.07 9.11 -12.32
CA ALA A 127 -2.23 8.69 -13.43
C ALA A 127 -1.62 9.89 -14.17
N ALA A 128 -2.39 10.95 -14.38
CA ALA A 128 -1.90 12.19 -14.98
C ALA A 128 -0.88 12.91 -14.08
N THR A 129 -1.03 12.85 -12.75
CA THR A 129 -0.03 13.36 -11.78
C THR A 129 1.31 12.63 -11.96
N PHE A 130 1.31 11.31 -12.11
CA PHE A 130 2.54 10.56 -12.40
C PHE A 130 3.11 10.89 -13.78
N ALA A 131 2.26 11.00 -14.81
CA ALA A 131 2.69 11.38 -16.16
C ALA A 131 3.28 12.81 -16.21
N ASN A 132 2.85 13.69 -15.30
CA ASN A 132 3.33 15.06 -15.16
C ASN A 132 4.48 15.18 -14.13
N GLY A 133 5.27 14.12 -13.94
CA GLY A 133 6.47 14.15 -13.10
C GLY A 133 6.20 14.32 -11.59
N GLY A 134 4.98 14.00 -11.13
CA GLY A 134 4.58 14.08 -9.72
C GLY A 134 3.81 15.35 -9.35
N THR A 135 3.65 16.31 -10.26
CA THR A 135 2.83 17.52 -10.04
C THR A 135 1.39 17.26 -10.48
N CYS A 136 0.43 17.50 -9.61
CA CYS A 136 -0.97 17.22 -9.93
C CYS A 136 -1.50 18.23 -10.96
N PRO A 137 -1.96 17.79 -12.14
CA PRO A 137 -2.26 18.71 -13.25
C PRO A 137 -3.46 19.63 -13.00
N VAL A 138 -4.31 19.32 -12.01
CA VAL A 138 -5.50 20.11 -11.68
C VAL A 138 -5.30 21.06 -10.50
N THR A 139 -4.23 20.90 -9.72
CA THR A 139 -3.91 21.78 -8.59
C THR A 139 -2.59 22.53 -8.73
N GLY A 140 -1.70 22.09 -9.62
CA GLY A 140 -0.27 22.42 -9.57
C GLY A 140 0.44 21.67 -8.46
#